data_AF-A0A4R2HT20-F1
#
_entry.id   AF-A0A4R2HT20-F1
#
_cell.length_a   1.000
_cell.length_b   1.000
_cell.length_c   1.000
_cell.angle_alpha   90.00
_cell.angle_beta   90.00
_cell.angle_gamma   90.00
#
_symmetry.space_group_name_H-M   'P 1'
#
loop_
_entity.id
_entity.type
_entity.pdbx_description
1 polymer ?
#
loop_
_entity_poly.entity_id
_entity_poly.type
_entity_poly.pdbx_seq_one_letter_code
_entity_poly.pdbx_strand_id
1 'polypeptide(L)'
;MSKKTHQQQLAARKAKRQAERVAEQRRQRRNLGISITAIAAVVVVVVGVFVVVGNNGDESPASSPTELPSSAGPDSKPKSIPTALAAAPKRPTALPAEVTCTYKKSTEAASKKVNLPADGKTKASGTSKVSLNTSIGDLKLTLDSSLAPCTVKNFLSLVGQKFYDNTKCHRLTVGEGLQVLQCGDPTGTSGGGPGYSFADEVYPTLKYGRGILAMANSGPNTNGSQFFIVYGDASGLGPDFTAFGTIDEPSLKLLDKVAEAGVVPQNGPTDGAPVTPVNIKTATAAA
;
A
#
# COMPACT_ATOMS: atom_id res chain seq x y z
N MET A 1 21.06 -27.31 44.31
CA MET A 1 21.33 -26.76 42.96
C MET A 1 21.61 -25.27 43.07
N SER A 2 22.78 -24.83 42.58
CA SER A 2 23.47 -23.62 43.07
C SER A 2 22.88 -22.31 42.51
N LYS A 3 22.67 -21.31 43.39
CA LYS A 3 22.25 -19.94 43.03
C LYS A 3 23.12 -19.31 41.92
N LYS A 4 24.39 -19.75 41.79
CA LYS A 4 25.31 -19.31 40.73
C LYS A 4 24.84 -19.72 39.33
N THR A 5 24.25 -20.91 39.16
CA THR A 5 23.82 -21.41 37.85
C THR A 5 22.60 -20.64 37.32
N HIS A 6 21.71 -20.22 38.21
CA HIS A 6 20.53 -19.44 37.85
C HIS A 6 20.89 -18.00 37.43
N GLN A 7 21.86 -17.37 38.11
CA GLN A 7 22.36 -16.04 37.71
C GLN A 7 23.07 -16.07 36.35
N GLN A 8 23.85 -17.12 36.06
CA GLN A 8 24.49 -17.30 34.76
C GLN A 8 23.47 -17.49 33.62
N GLN A 9 22.40 -18.26 33.85
CA GLN A 9 21.32 -18.43 32.87
C GLN A 9 20.55 -17.13 32.60
N LEU A 10 20.30 -16.33 33.64
CA LEU A 10 19.66 -15.02 33.48
C LEU A 10 20.55 -14.02 32.74
N ALA A 11 21.86 -14.01 33.04
CA ALA A 11 22.83 -13.18 32.34
C ALA A 11 22.94 -13.58 30.85
N ALA A 12 22.99 -14.88 30.55
CA ALA A 12 23.00 -15.39 29.18
C ALA A 12 21.73 -15.04 28.39
N ARG A 13 20.55 -15.11 29.03
CA ARG A 13 19.28 -14.70 28.40
C ARG A 13 19.23 -13.19 28.11
N LYS A 14 19.77 -12.36 29.01
CA LYS A 14 19.87 -10.91 28.79
C LYS A 14 20.85 -10.58 27.66
N ALA A 15 22.02 -11.23 27.65
CA ALA A 15 23.03 -11.06 26.60
C ALA A 15 22.49 -11.48 25.22
N LYS A 16 21.74 -12.59 25.14
CA LYS A 16 21.09 -13.03 23.89
C LYS A 16 20.06 -12.01 23.39
N ARG A 17 19.20 -11.50 24.27
CA ARG A 17 18.22 -10.45 23.92
C ARG A 17 18.88 -9.14 23.47
N GLN A 18 20.01 -8.78 24.07
CA GLN A 18 20.79 -7.60 23.65
C GLN A 18 21.44 -7.83 22.28
N ALA A 19 22.02 -9.00 22.04
CA ALA A 19 22.61 -9.36 20.75
C ALA A 19 21.57 -9.39 19.62
N GLU A 20 20.37 -9.90 19.88
CA GLU A 20 19.25 -9.90 18.93
C GLU A 20 18.81 -8.47 18.58
N ARG A 21 18.66 -7.56 19.57
CA ARG A 21 18.33 -6.15 19.32
C ARG A 21 19.40 -5.41 18.53
N VAL A 22 20.69 -5.66 18.81
CA VAL A 22 21.80 -5.06 18.07
C VAL A 22 21.87 -5.60 16.64
N ALA A 23 21.59 -6.89 16.43
CA ALA A 23 21.51 -7.48 15.10
C ALA A 23 20.33 -6.93 14.28
N GLU A 24 19.18 -6.70 14.92
CA GLU A 24 18.00 -6.10 14.30
C GLU A 24 18.25 -4.63 13.92
N GLN A 25 18.86 -3.83 14.81
CA GLN A 25 19.28 -2.46 14.49
C GLN A 25 20.33 -2.39 13.39
N ARG A 26 21.27 -3.36 13.31
CA ARG A 26 22.22 -3.46 12.20
C ARG A 26 21.53 -3.83 10.88
N ARG A 27 20.52 -4.70 10.89
CA ARG A 27 19.71 -5.03 9.71
C ARG A 27 18.90 -3.81 9.25
N GLN A 28 18.26 -3.10 10.18
CA GLN A 28 17.54 -1.86 9.88
C GLN A 28 18.47 -0.76 9.34
N ARG A 29 19.66 -0.56 9.95
CA ARG A 29 20.67 0.38 9.43
C ARG A 29 21.26 -0.02 8.09
N ARG A 30 21.36 -1.32 7.79
CA ARG A 30 21.81 -1.80 6.46
C ARG A 30 20.76 -1.53 5.38
N ASN A 31 19.48 -1.70 5.69
CA ASN A 31 18.39 -1.37 4.77
C ASN A 31 18.22 0.15 4.60
N LEU A 32 18.45 0.94 5.66
CA LEU A 32 18.48 2.40 5.60
C LEU A 32 19.72 2.94 4.88
N GLY A 33 20.88 2.28 5.02
CA GLY A 33 22.13 2.65 4.35
C GLY A 33 22.10 2.45 2.84
N ILE A 34 21.42 1.40 2.35
CA ILE A 34 21.19 1.18 0.91
C ILE A 34 20.30 2.28 0.30
N SER A 35 19.51 2.97 1.12
CA SER A 35 18.67 4.11 0.69
C SER A 35 19.39 5.47 0.74
N ILE A 36 20.57 5.55 1.36
CA ILE A 36 21.32 6.81 1.53
C ILE A 36 22.63 6.82 0.73
N THR A 37 23.22 5.67 0.39
CA THR A 37 24.45 5.62 -0.41
C THR A 37 24.28 6.00 -1.89
N ALA A 38 23.06 6.18 -2.38
CA ALA A 38 22.82 6.78 -3.70
C ALA A 38 22.75 8.34 -3.67
N ILE A 39 22.81 8.97 -2.49
CA ILE A 39 22.67 10.44 -2.34
C ILE A 39 23.99 11.12 -1.92
N ALA A 40 25.08 10.37 -1.71
CA ALA A 40 26.37 10.94 -1.28
C ALA A 40 27.44 11.11 -2.40
N ALA A 41 27.04 11.04 -3.68
CA ALA A 41 27.95 11.26 -4.81
C ALA A 41 27.62 12.50 -5.66
N VAL A 42 26.60 13.28 -5.29
CA VAL A 42 26.26 14.53 -5.97
C VAL A 42 26.10 15.60 -4.90
N VAL A 43 26.82 16.71 -5.04
CA VAL A 43 26.88 17.89 -4.15
C VAL A 43 27.89 17.79 -2.99
N VAL A 44 29.18 18.04 -3.26
CA VAL A 44 29.98 19.15 -2.68
C VAL A 44 31.16 19.45 -3.63
N VAL A 45 30.93 20.32 -4.61
CA VAL A 45 31.95 21.27 -5.09
C VAL A 45 31.27 22.64 -5.02
N VAL A 46 32.04 23.64 -4.61
CA VAL A 46 31.65 25.04 -4.31
C VAL A 46 31.21 25.27 -2.86
N VAL A 47 32.20 25.27 -1.96
CA VAL A 47 32.27 26.32 -0.94
C VAL A 47 33.55 27.11 -1.21
N GLY A 48 33.41 28.11 -2.08
CA GLY A 48 34.37 29.20 -2.18
C GLY A 48 34.16 30.12 -0.98
N VAL A 49 35.19 30.26 -0.18
CA VAL A 49 35.34 31.24 0.89
C VAL A 49 35.06 32.64 0.34
N PHE A 50 34.12 33.39 0.91
CA PHE A 50 34.22 34.85 1.00
C PHE A 50 33.40 35.40 2.17
N VAL A 51 34.13 35.86 3.19
CA VAL A 51 33.65 36.83 4.19
C VAL A 51 33.53 38.18 3.49
N VAL A 52 32.36 38.79 3.54
CA VAL A 52 32.06 40.13 3.01
C VAL A 52 32.51 41.19 4.01
N VAL A 53 33.31 42.17 3.55
CA VAL A 53 33.29 43.57 4.01
C VAL A 53 32.93 44.41 2.78
N GLY A 54 31.88 45.21 2.90
CA GLY A 54 31.18 45.83 1.78
C GLY A 54 31.82 47.09 1.18
N ASN A 55 31.35 47.47 -0.01
CA ASN A 55 30.76 48.80 -0.28
C ASN A 55 30.20 48.88 -1.71
N ASN A 56 29.03 49.55 -1.82
CA ASN A 56 28.48 50.38 -2.90
C ASN A 56 28.31 49.85 -4.33
N GLY A 57 27.06 49.94 -4.82
CA GLY A 57 26.72 49.97 -6.25
C GLY A 57 25.26 49.59 -6.50
N ASP A 58 24.46 50.56 -6.95
CA ASP A 58 23.08 50.43 -7.43
C ASP A 58 22.88 49.30 -8.46
N GLU A 59 21.86 48.47 -8.27
CA GLU A 59 20.91 48.02 -9.31
C GLU A 59 19.79 47.16 -8.69
N SER A 60 18.54 47.49 -9.01
CA SER A 60 17.35 46.70 -8.62
C SER A 60 17.39 45.30 -9.24
N PRO A 61 17.13 44.21 -8.49
CA PRO A 61 16.80 42.94 -9.11
C PRO A 61 15.28 42.83 -9.28
N ALA A 62 14.86 42.71 -10.53
CA ALA A 62 13.54 42.23 -10.90
C ALA A 62 13.26 40.89 -10.22
N SER A 63 12.06 40.75 -9.67
CA SER A 63 11.56 39.50 -9.09
C SER A 63 11.37 38.46 -10.20
N SER A 64 12.22 37.44 -10.23
CA SER A 64 11.95 36.22 -10.99
C SER A 64 10.91 35.37 -10.23
N PRO A 65 9.85 34.88 -10.88
CA PRO A 65 8.84 34.08 -10.20
C PRO A 65 9.40 32.71 -9.83
N THR A 66 9.11 32.28 -8.61
CA THR A 66 9.24 30.89 -8.16
C THR A 66 8.41 29.99 -9.09
N GLU A 67 9.07 29.24 -9.97
CA GLU A 67 8.43 28.14 -10.67
C GLU A 67 7.96 27.10 -9.64
N LEU A 68 6.65 26.82 -9.63
CA LEU A 68 6.13 25.57 -9.07
C LEU A 68 6.84 24.39 -9.73
N PRO A 69 7.08 23.26 -9.03
CA PRO A 69 7.58 22.06 -9.69
C PRO A 69 6.54 21.59 -10.71
N SER A 70 6.83 21.91 -11.97
CA SER A 70 6.06 21.57 -13.15
C SER A 70 6.68 20.35 -13.81
N SER A 71 5.79 19.52 -14.35
CA SER A 71 6.02 18.41 -15.26
C SER A 71 6.53 17.09 -14.66
N ALA A 72 5.58 16.17 -14.56
CA ALA A 72 5.79 14.74 -14.62
C ALA A 72 6.76 14.43 -15.79
N GLY A 73 8.00 14.04 -15.48
CA GLY A 73 8.99 13.67 -16.49
C GLY A 73 8.59 12.40 -17.25
N PRO A 74 9.21 12.06 -18.39
CA PRO A 74 8.84 10.88 -19.20
C PRO A 74 8.81 9.57 -18.40
N ASP A 75 9.62 9.46 -17.34
CA ASP A 75 9.69 8.27 -16.47
C ASP A 75 8.53 8.13 -15.47
N SER A 76 7.65 9.13 -15.37
CA SER A 76 6.48 9.13 -14.47
C SER A 76 5.21 8.52 -15.10
N LYS A 77 5.35 7.94 -16.29
CA LYS A 77 4.29 7.25 -17.03
C LYS A 77 4.68 5.80 -17.30
N PRO A 78 3.72 4.88 -17.44
CA PRO A 78 4.03 3.48 -17.75
C PRO A 78 4.57 3.38 -19.17
N LYS A 79 5.63 2.58 -19.35
CA LYS A 79 6.15 2.25 -20.69
C LYS A 79 5.19 1.40 -21.51
N SER A 80 4.46 0.51 -20.83
CA SER A 80 3.39 -0.30 -21.41
C SER A 80 2.38 -0.69 -20.33
N ILE A 81 1.14 -0.94 -20.74
CA ILE A 81 0.10 -1.52 -19.88
C ILE A 81 -0.44 -2.76 -20.61
N PRO A 82 -0.32 -3.97 -20.04
CA PRO A 82 -0.94 -5.16 -20.62
C PRO A 82 -2.45 -5.00 -20.74
N THR A 83 -3.05 -5.47 -21.83
CA THR A 83 -4.51 -5.39 -22.03
C THR A 83 -5.24 -6.63 -21.56
N ALA A 84 -4.59 -7.80 -21.60
CA ALA A 84 -5.18 -9.08 -21.22
C ALA A 84 -5.41 -9.18 -19.71
N LEU A 85 -6.57 -9.72 -19.32
CA LEU A 85 -6.83 -10.08 -17.93
C LEU A 85 -5.95 -11.23 -17.49
N ALA A 86 -5.50 -11.19 -16.24
CA ALA A 86 -4.93 -12.35 -15.60
C ALA A 86 -6.00 -13.42 -15.35
N ALA A 87 -5.59 -14.68 -15.28
CA ALA A 87 -6.46 -15.74 -14.79
C ALA A 87 -6.90 -15.39 -13.36
N ALA A 88 -8.20 -15.58 -13.07
CA ALA A 88 -8.71 -15.37 -11.73
C ALA A 88 -7.93 -16.23 -10.72
N PRO A 89 -7.54 -15.66 -9.56
CA PRO A 89 -6.81 -16.40 -8.54
C PRO A 89 -7.64 -17.59 -8.08
N LYS A 90 -6.97 -18.72 -7.81
CA LYS A 90 -7.59 -19.93 -7.28
C LYS A 90 -6.69 -20.55 -6.22
N ARG A 91 -7.28 -20.98 -5.11
CA ARG A 91 -6.58 -21.75 -4.08
C ARG A 91 -6.24 -23.16 -4.59
N PRO A 92 -5.03 -23.68 -4.33
CA PRO A 92 -4.69 -25.07 -4.61
C PRO A 92 -5.56 -26.06 -3.84
N THR A 93 -5.85 -25.72 -2.58
CA THR A 93 -6.70 -26.50 -1.68
C THR A 93 -7.90 -25.65 -1.28
N ALA A 94 -9.10 -26.21 -1.47
CA ALA A 94 -10.34 -25.56 -1.06
C ALA A 94 -10.38 -25.35 0.46
N LEU A 95 -10.95 -24.22 0.89
CA LEU A 95 -11.19 -23.96 2.29
C LEU A 95 -12.34 -24.82 2.82
N PRO A 96 -12.40 -25.08 4.14
CA PRO A 96 -13.61 -25.59 4.78
C PRO A 96 -14.81 -24.67 4.50
N ALA A 97 -16.03 -25.20 4.58
CA ALA A 97 -17.26 -24.43 4.29
C ALA A 97 -17.38 -23.14 5.12
N GLU A 98 -16.89 -23.17 6.36
CA GLU A 98 -16.77 -22.00 7.24
C GLU A 98 -15.35 -21.90 7.80
N VAL A 99 -14.85 -20.68 7.94
CA VAL A 99 -13.60 -20.38 8.64
C VAL A 99 -13.84 -19.42 9.79
N THR A 100 -13.00 -19.48 10.81
CA THR A 100 -13.06 -18.54 11.94
C THR A 100 -12.20 -17.31 11.64
N CYS A 101 -12.82 -16.13 11.66
CA CYS A 101 -12.14 -14.86 11.48
C CYS A 101 -11.94 -14.14 12.81
N THR A 102 -10.77 -13.52 12.97
CA THR A 102 -10.41 -12.73 14.16
C THR A 102 -9.85 -11.38 13.72
N TYR A 103 -10.31 -10.30 14.35
CA TYR A 103 -9.84 -8.93 14.08
C TYR A 103 -9.22 -8.33 15.35
N LYS A 104 -7.90 -8.08 15.30
CA LYS A 104 -7.13 -7.62 16.45
C LYS A 104 -7.09 -6.10 16.47
N LYS A 105 -7.67 -5.49 17.51
CA LYS A 105 -7.55 -4.04 17.75
C LYS A 105 -6.09 -3.59 17.78
N SER A 106 -5.79 -2.51 17.07
CA SER A 106 -4.48 -1.86 17.06
C SER A 106 -4.34 -0.88 18.22
N THR A 107 -3.11 -0.54 18.57
CA THR A 107 -2.81 0.59 19.46
C THR A 107 -3.06 1.93 18.77
N GLU A 108 -2.98 1.95 17.44
CA GLU A 108 -3.32 3.12 16.64
C GLU A 108 -4.83 3.26 16.49
N ALA A 109 -5.33 4.48 16.64
CA ALA A 109 -6.74 4.78 16.47
C ALA A 109 -7.15 4.67 14.99
N ALA A 110 -8.42 4.33 14.75
CA ALA A 110 -8.97 4.34 13.40
C ALA A 110 -8.95 5.76 12.82
N SER A 111 -8.51 5.89 11.57
CA SER A 111 -8.46 7.17 10.85
C SER A 111 -9.85 7.74 10.54
N LYS A 112 -10.88 6.88 10.57
CA LYS A 112 -12.28 7.25 10.46
C LYS A 112 -13.07 6.37 11.43
N LYS A 113 -14.14 6.90 12.03
CA LYS A 113 -14.96 6.15 13.00
C LYS A 113 -15.51 4.89 12.35
N VAL A 114 -15.17 3.73 12.94
CA VAL A 114 -15.60 2.42 12.48
C VAL A 114 -15.55 1.43 13.63
N ASN A 115 -16.39 0.41 13.57
CA ASN A 115 -16.34 -0.74 14.45
C ASN A 115 -15.62 -1.88 13.75
N LEU A 116 -14.82 -2.62 14.52
CA LEU A 116 -14.18 -3.84 14.05
C LEU A 116 -15.27 -4.87 13.72
N PRO A 117 -15.12 -5.67 12.65
CA PRO A 117 -16.07 -6.73 12.37
C PRO A 117 -16.11 -7.73 13.54
N ALA A 118 -17.27 -8.31 13.80
CA ALA A 118 -17.40 -9.32 14.85
C ALA A 118 -16.53 -10.55 14.53
N ASP A 119 -15.80 -11.04 15.52
CA ASP A 119 -15.10 -12.32 15.43
C ASP A 119 -16.08 -13.48 15.20
N GLY A 120 -15.56 -14.60 14.69
CA GLY A 120 -16.30 -15.85 14.57
C GLY A 120 -16.38 -16.37 13.14
N LYS A 121 -17.26 -17.35 12.95
CA LYS A 121 -17.35 -18.10 11.69
C LYS A 121 -17.88 -17.24 10.55
N THR A 122 -17.35 -17.45 9.36
CA THR A 122 -17.85 -16.88 8.11
C THR A 122 -17.79 -17.93 7.00
N LYS A 123 -18.70 -17.85 6.03
CA LYS A 123 -18.73 -18.76 4.89
C LYS A 123 -17.53 -18.51 3.96
N ALA A 124 -16.87 -19.58 3.54
CA ALA A 124 -15.74 -19.53 2.58
C ALA A 124 -16.18 -19.80 1.14
N SER A 125 -17.35 -19.27 0.75
CA SER A 125 -17.91 -19.44 -0.59
C SER A 125 -18.84 -18.29 -0.96
N GLY A 126 -19.08 -18.15 -2.26
CA GLY A 126 -19.92 -17.11 -2.82
C GLY A 126 -19.15 -15.84 -3.16
N THR A 127 -19.78 -15.02 -3.99
CA THR A 127 -19.24 -13.74 -4.44
C THR A 127 -20.12 -12.59 -3.96
N SER A 128 -19.52 -11.41 -3.83
CA SER A 128 -20.23 -10.18 -3.48
C SER A 128 -19.80 -9.06 -4.42
N LYS A 129 -20.77 -8.36 -5.01
CA LYS A 129 -20.49 -7.23 -5.90
C LYS A 129 -20.37 -5.95 -5.09
N VAL A 130 -19.32 -5.18 -5.31
CA VAL A 130 -19.15 -3.85 -4.74
C VAL A 130 -18.95 -2.84 -5.86
N SER A 131 -19.61 -1.70 -5.75
CA SER A 131 -19.40 -0.54 -6.62
C SER A 131 -18.70 0.56 -5.82
N LEU A 132 -17.55 1.02 -6.31
CA LEU A 132 -16.92 2.24 -5.85
C LEU A 132 -17.32 3.36 -6.82
N ASN A 133 -18.18 4.28 -6.39
CA ASN A 133 -18.46 5.48 -7.17
C ASN A 133 -17.27 6.43 -7.01
N THR A 134 -16.54 6.70 -8.10
CA THR A 134 -15.32 7.51 -8.04
C THR A 134 -15.37 8.76 -8.92
N SER A 135 -14.35 9.61 -8.82
CA SER A 135 -14.15 10.77 -9.71
C SER A 135 -13.92 10.40 -11.18
N ILE A 136 -13.50 9.17 -11.49
CA ILE A 136 -13.23 8.70 -12.85
C ILE A 136 -14.35 7.82 -13.43
N GLY A 137 -15.43 7.60 -12.67
CA GLY A 137 -16.51 6.68 -13.00
C GLY A 137 -16.73 5.63 -11.91
N ASP A 138 -17.64 4.69 -12.16
CA ASP A 138 -17.84 3.58 -11.24
C ASP A 138 -16.79 2.50 -11.47
N LEU A 139 -16.15 2.04 -10.38
CA LEU A 139 -15.31 0.85 -10.39
C LEU A 139 -16.11 -0.32 -9.82
N LYS A 140 -16.31 -1.37 -10.62
CA LYS A 140 -17.11 -2.54 -10.25
C LYS A 140 -16.19 -3.70 -9.84
N LEU A 141 -16.31 -4.10 -8.59
CA LEU A 141 -15.53 -5.16 -7.96
C LEU A 141 -16.40 -6.40 -7.73
N THR A 142 -15.81 -7.59 -7.91
CA THR A 142 -16.38 -8.86 -7.50
C THR A 142 -15.47 -9.48 -6.44
N LEU A 143 -15.95 -9.52 -5.19
CA LEU A 143 -15.25 -10.14 -4.07
C LEU A 143 -15.54 -11.64 -4.06
N ASP A 144 -14.57 -12.47 -3.69
CA ASP A 144 -14.70 -13.93 -3.67
C ASP A 144 -14.29 -14.52 -2.31
N SER A 145 -15.30 -14.95 -1.55
CA SER A 145 -15.11 -15.54 -0.23
C SER A 145 -14.48 -16.93 -0.28
N SER A 146 -14.35 -17.56 -1.45
CA SER A 146 -13.59 -18.81 -1.60
C SER A 146 -12.08 -18.59 -1.61
N LEU A 147 -11.63 -17.34 -1.86
CA LEU A 147 -10.23 -16.96 -1.83
C LEU A 147 -9.80 -16.50 -0.44
N ALA A 148 -10.56 -15.56 0.13
CA ALA A 148 -10.17 -14.81 1.32
C ALA A 148 -11.40 -14.39 2.14
N PRO A 149 -12.11 -15.35 2.76
CA PRO A 149 -13.37 -15.09 3.48
C PRO A 149 -13.28 -14.04 4.59
N CYS A 150 -12.19 -13.99 5.35
CA CYS A 150 -12.04 -13.01 6.43
C CYS A 150 -11.78 -11.60 5.88
N THR A 151 -11.08 -11.51 4.76
CA THR A 151 -10.84 -10.28 4.01
C THR A 151 -12.13 -9.75 3.40
N VAL A 152 -12.94 -10.60 2.77
CA VAL A 152 -14.24 -10.21 2.19
C VAL A 152 -15.18 -9.73 3.29
N LYS A 153 -15.26 -10.44 4.43
CA LYS A 153 -16.04 -10.01 5.59
C LYS A 153 -15.58 -8.64 6.12
N ASN A 154 -14.28 -8.41 6.20
CA ASN A 154 -13.72 -7.12 6.59
C ASN A 154 -14.13 -6.01 5.62
N PHE A 155 -13.89 -6.22 4.32
CA PHE A 155 -14.12 -5.23 3.29
C PHE A 155 -15.61 -4.84 3.23
N LEU A 156 -16.53 -5.81 3.28
CA LEU A 156 -17.97 -5.57 3.31
C LEU A 156 -18.41 -4.84 4.59
N SER A 157 -17.82 -5.15 5.74
CA SER A 157 -18.08 -4.41 6.99
C SER A 157 -17.67 -2.94 6.87
N LEU A 158 -16.49 -2.66 6.30
CA LEU A 158 -16.00 -1.31 6.06
C LEU A 158 -16.87 -0.55 5.05
N VAL A 159 -17.32 -1.21 3.97
CA VAL A 159 -18.27 -0.66 3.00
C VAL A 159 -19.60 -0.31 3.68
N GLY A 160 -20.20 -1.22 4.44
CA GLY A 160 -21.47 -1.00 5.13
C GLY A 160 -21.41 0.14 6.17
N GLN A 161 -20.23 0.37 6.74
CA GLN A 161 -19.96 1.48 7.67
C GLN A 161 -19.49 2.76 6.98
N LYS A 162 -19.54 2.82 5.64
CA LYS A 162 -19.14 3.98 4.84
C LYS A 162 -17.68 4.41 5.07
N PHE A 163 -16.82 3.47 5.45
CA PHE A 163 -15.43 3.77 5.79
C PHE A 163 -14.67 4.35 4.59
N TYR A 164 -14.93 3.82 3.39
CA TYR A 164 -14.30 4.23 2.14
C TYR A 164 -14.91 5.50 1.51
N ASP A 165 -16.04 6.00 2.01
CA ASP A 165 -16.68 7.21 1.49
C ASP A 165 -15.80 8.44 1.73
N ASN A 166 -15.73 9.32 0.72
CA ASN A 166 -14.90 10.52 0.70
C ASN A 166 -13.41 10.25 0.99
N THR A 167 -12.89 9.15 0.44
CA THR A 167 -11.46 8.81 0.51
C THR A 167 -10.80 8.92 -0.87
N LYS A 168 -9.48 8.87 -0.94
CA LYS A 168 -8.73 8.89 -2.20
C LYS A 168 -7.87 7.66 -2.36
N CYS A 169 -7.62 7.26 -3.61
CA CYS A 169 -6.53 6.38 -3.94
C CYS A 169 -5.24 7.21 -3.93
N HIS A 170 -4.43 6.99 -2.91
CA HIS A 170 -3.31 7.86 -2.57
C HIS A 170 -2.02 7.50 -3.30
N ARG A 171 -1.94 6.30 -3.88
CA ARG A 171 -0.75 5.80 -4.54
C ARG A 171 -1.08 5.06 -5.83
N LEU A 172 -0.29 5.35 -6.85
CA LEU A 172 -0.26 4.71 -8.15
C LEU A 172 1.21 4.39 -8.44
N THR A 173 1.46 3.17 -8.93
CA THR A 173 2.78 2.78 -9.43
C THR A 173 2.69 2.51 -10.92
N VAL A 174 3.65 3.00 -11.70
CA VAL A 174 3.66 2.88 -13.17
C VAL A 174 4.86 2.09 -13.71
N GLY A 175 5.74 1.63 -12.82
CA GLY A 175 6.98 0.94 -13.17
C GLY A 175 6.76 -0.50 -13.68
N GLU A 176 7.76 -1.03 -14.37
CA GLU A 176 7.82 -2.45 -14.71
C GLU A 176 7.85 -3.31 -13.43
N GLY A 177 7.16 -4.45 -13.44
CA GLY A 177 7.01 -5.34 -12.29
C GLY A 177 5.97 -4.92 -11.25
N LEU A 178 5.50 -3.66 -11.25
CA LEU A 178 4.48 -3.20 -10.30
C LEU A 178 3.62 -2.05 -10.85
N GLN A 179 2.43 -2.38 -11.32
CA GLN A 179 1.43 -1.46 -11.87
C GLN A 179 0.10 -1.62 -11.13
N VAL A 180 -0.03 -0.88 -10.02
CA VAL A 180 -1.20 -0.95 -9.12
C VAL A 180 -1.73 0.44 -8.76
N LEU A 181 -3.03 0.52 -8.54
CA LEU A 181 -3.67 1.66 -7.88
C LEU A 181 -4.05 1.26 -6.45
N GLN A 182 -3.50 1.94 -5.45
CA GLN A 182 -3.72 1.66 -4.03
C GLN A 182 -4.66 2.70 -3.39
N CYS A 183 -5.64 2.19 -2.65
CA CYS A 183 -6.72 2.94 -2.04
C CYS A 183 -6.99 2.44 -0.60
N GLY A 184 -8.01 3.00 0.06
CA GLY A 184 -8.51 2.49 1.33
C GLY A 184 -7.84 3.06 2.59
N ASP A 185 -7.06 4.13 2.44
CA ASP A 185 -6.57 4.96 3.54
C ASP A 185 -7.42 6.24 3.64
N PRO A 186 -8.20 6.45 4.72
CA PRO A 186 -8.97 7.69 4.91
C PRO A 186 -8.13 8.97 5.08
N THR A 187 -6.89 8.89 5.56
CA THR A 187 -6.00 10.06 5.62
C THR A 187 -5.37 10.34 4.27
N GLY A 188 -5.21 9.29 3.46
CA GLY A 188 -4.55 9.32 2.16
C GLY A 188 -3.06 9.66 2.26
N THR A 189 -2.41 9.26 3.36
CA THR A 189 -0.98 9.44 3.63
C THR A 189 -0.19 8.13 3.63
N SER A 190 -0.83 7.02 3.24
CA SER A 190 -0.35 5.64 3.32
C SER A 190 -0.22 5.09 4.75
N GLY A 191 -0.51 5.89 5.78
CA GLY A 191 -0.35 5.52 7.19
C GLY A 191 -1.65 5.32 7.95
N GLY A 192 -2.81 5.59 7.32
CA GLY A 192 -4.10 5.41 7.98
C GLY A 192 -4.68 4.00 7.83
N GLY A 193 -5.70 3.72 8.62
CA GLY A 193 -6.34 2.41 8.70
C GLY A 193 -7.56 2.37 9.62
N PRO A 194 -8.14 1.19 9.84
CA PRO A 194 -9.40 1.05 10.55
C PRO A 194 -9.21 0.86 12.07
N GLY A 195 -7.98 1.01 12.58
CA GLY A 195 -7.66 0.84 14.01
C GLY A 195 -7.59 -0.62 14.46
N TYR A 196 -7.43 -1.55 13.52
CA TYR A 196 -7.23 -2.98 13.78
C TYR A 196 -6.48 -3.64 12.62
N SER A 197 -5.99 -4.86 12.87
CA SER A 197 -5.41 -5.72 11.84
C SER A 197 -5.96 -7.15 11.88
N PHE A 198 -5.77 -7.90 10.79
CA PHE A 198 -6.12 -9.31 10.71
C PHE A 198 -5.13 -10.09 9.84
N ALA A 199 -5.20 -11.42 9.95
CA ALA A 199 -4.28 -12.36 9.33
C ALA A 199 -4.32 -12.34 7.79
N ASP A 200 -3.22 -12.73 7.16
CA ASP A 200 -3.17 -12.96 5.70
C ASP A 200 -3.91 -14.25 5.33
N GLU A 201 -4.52 -14.27 4.14
CA GLU A 201 -5.17 -15.46 3.56
C GLU A 201 -4.47 -15.88 2.25
N VAL A 202 -3.14 -15.87 2.27
CA VAL A 202 -2.27 -16.17 1.11
C VAL A 202 -1.95 -17.67 0.95
N TYR A 203 -1.41 -18.04 -0.22
CA TYR A 203 -0.97 -19.39 -0.54
C TYR A 203 0.23 -19.37 -1.52
N PRO A 204 1.13 -20.37 -1.51
CA PRO A 204 2.43 -20.27 -2.19
C PRO A 204 2.36 -20.05 -3.71
N THR A 205 1.30 -20.56 -4.37
CA THR A 205 1.11 -20.44 -5.82
C THR A 205 0.35 -19.17 -6.22
N LEU A 206 0.04 -18.28 -5.27
CA LEU A 206 -0.67 -17.04 -5.57
C LEU A 206 0.18 -16.16 -6.50
N LYS A 207 -0.45 -15.67 -7.56
CA LYS A 207 0.13 -14.75 -8.53
C LYS A 207 -0.85 -13.60 -8.75
N TYR A 208 -0.30 -12.46 -9.12
CA TYR A 208 -1.06 -11.24 -9.37
C TYR A 208 -0.89 -10.84 -10.83
N GLY A 209 -1.90 -10.18 -11.34
CA GLY A 209 -1.91 -9.61 -12.67
C GLY A 209 -3.18 -8.81 -12.88
N ARG A 210 -3.27 -8.17 -14.04
CA ARG A 210 -4.35 -7.25 -14.39
C ARG A 210 -5.73 -7.81 -14.06
N GLY A 211 -6.49 -7.04 -13.30
CA GLY A 211 -7.84 -7.37 -12.85
C GLY A 211 -7.94 -7.92 -11.45
N ILE A 212 -6.82 -8.22 -10.77
CA ILE A 212 -6.83 -8.77 -9.40
C ILE A 212 -6.89 -7.67 -8.35
N LEU A 213 -7.71 -7.88 -7.33
CA LEU A 213 -7.83 -7.05 -6.13
C LEU A 213 -7.14 -7.75 -4.94
N ALA A 214 -6.28 -7.04 -4.22
CA ALA A 214 -5.56 -7.58 -3.08
C ALA A 214 -5.38 -6.56 -1.94
N MET A 215 -5.18 -7.06 -0.72
CA MET A 215 -4.94 -6.22 0.46
C MET A 215 -3.52 -5.67 0.46
N ALA A 216 -3.37 -4.38 0.75
CA ALA A 216 -2.08 -3.82 1.12
C ALA A 216 -1.80 -4.13 2.60
N ASN A 217 -0.53 -4.35 2.95
CA ASN A 217 -0.10 -4.60 4.31
C ASN A 217 1.29 -3.99 4.57
N SER A 218 1.72 -3.95 5.83
CA SER A 218 3.05 -3.51 6.27
C SER A 218 3.87 -4.70 6.79
N GLY A 219 3.68 -5.87 6.19
CA GLY A 219 4.24 -7.14 6.60
C GLY A 219 3.18 -8.16 7.03
N PRO A 220 3.60 -9.39 7.40
CA PRO A 220 2.68 -10.49 7.62
C PRO A 220 1.62 -10.18 8.69
N ASN A 221 0.36 -10.51 8.39
CA ASN A 221 -0.80 -10.41 9.27
C ASN A 221 -1.10 -8.98 9.73
N THR A 222 -0.86 -8.00 8.86
CA THR A 222 -1.13 -6.58 9.10
C THR A 222 -2.20 -6.01 8.18
N ASN A 223 -3.06 -6.86 7.60
CA ASN A 223 -4.17 -6.39 6.77
C ASN A 223 -5.08 -5.47 7.59
N GLY A 224 -5.46 -4.33 7.02
CA GLY A 224 -6.35 -3.34 7.63
C GLY A 224 -7.48 -2.96 6.69
N SER A 225 -7.44 -1.74 6.15
CA SER A 225 -8.44 -1.23 5.21
C SER A 225 -7.89 -0.96 3.81
N GLN A 226 -6.57 -0.81 3.68
CA GLN A 226 -5.93 -0.47 2.42
C GLN A 226 -5.90 -1.68 1.48
N PHE A 227 -6.17 -1.43 0.21
CA PHE A 227 -6.20 -2.43 -0.85
C PHE A 227 -5.60 -1.84 -2.12
N PHE A 228 -5.20 -2.70 -3.05
CA PHE A 228 -4.76 -2.28 -4.37
C PHE A 228 -5.44 -3.08 -5.47
N ILE A 229 -5.65 -2.40 -6.60
CA ILE A 229 -6.13 -2.97 -7.85
C ILE A 229 -4.93 -3.10 -8.77
N VAL A 230 -4.64 -4.31 -9.21
CA VAL A 230 -3.63 -4.54 -10.24
C VAL A 230 -4.24 -4.19 -11.59
N TYR A 231 -3.78 -3.10 -12.18
CA TYR A 231 -4.21 -2.71 -13.51
C TYR A 231 -3.23 -3.16 -14.58
N GLY A 232 -1.98 -3.50 -14.25
CA GLY A 232 -1.00 -3.91 -15.27
C GLY A 232 -0.10 -5.06 -14.85
N ASP A 233 1.19 -4.92 -15.15
CA ASP A 233 2.23 -5.85 -14.73
C ASP A 233 2.38 -5.86 -13.21
N ALA A 234 2.40 -7.06 -12.62
CA ALA A 234 2.65 -7.28 -11.20
C ALA A 234 3.62 -8.45 -10.97
N SER A 235 4.49 -8.71 -11.95
CA SER A 235 5.48 -9.80 -11.90
C SER A 235 6.49 -9.66 -10.76
N GLY A 236 6.66 -8.45 -10.21
CA GLY A 236 7.50 -8.19 -9.04
C GLY A 236 6.86 -8.56 -7.70
N LEU A 237 5.57 -8.93 -7.67
CA LEU A 237 4.88 -9.29 -6.42
C LEU A 237 5.07 -10.77 -6.05
N GLY A 238 5.56 -10.99 -4.83
CA GLY A 238 5.51 -12.29 -4.14
C GLY A 238 4.13 -12.59 -3.54
N PRO A 239 3.83 -13.85 -3.16
CA PRO A 239 2.54 -14.29 -2.63
C PRO A 239 2.26 -13.80 -1.19
N ASP A 240 2.51 -12.52 -0.92
CA ASP A 240 2.50 -11.91 0.42
C ASP A 240 1.26 -11.03 0.67
N PHE A 241 0.39 -10.87 -0.32
CA PHE A 241 -0.79 -10.00 -0.28
C PHE A 241 -2.06 -10.80 -0.52
N THR A 242 -3.03 -10.68 0.37
CA THR A 242 -4.27 -11.45 0.28
C THR A 242 -5.08 -11.01 -0.94
N ALA A 243 -5.14 -11.85 -1.98
CA ALA A 243 -6.03 -11.66 -3.12
C ALA A 243 -7.46 -12.07 -2.72
N PHE A 244 -8.43 -11.18 -2.93
CA PHE A 244 -9.80 -11.36 -2.42
C PHE A 244 -10.90 -11.02 -3.42
N GLY A 245 -10.55 -10.73 -4.67
CA GLY A 245 -11.53 -10.45 -5.70
C GLY A 245 -10.92 -9.98 -7.02
N THR A 246 -11.79 -9.50 -7.89
CA THR A 246 -11.45 -8.96 -9.20
C THR A 246 -12.20 -7.67 -9.51
N ILE A 247 -11.73 -6.95 -10.52
CA ILE A 247 -12.38 -5.77 -11.10
C ILE A 247 -12.79 -6.06 -12.55
N ASP A 248 -13.89 -5.47 -13.03
CA ASP A 248 -14.36 -5.68 -14.40
C ASP A 248 -13.53 -4.90 -15.45
N GLU A 249 -13.62 -5.32 -16.71
CA GLU A 249 -12.88 -4.72 -17.80
C GLU A 249 -13.23 -3.25 -18.07
N PRO A 250 -14.52 -2.81 -18.06
CA PRO A 250 -14.84 -1.40 -18.21
C PRO A 250 -14.16 -0.52 -17.16
N SER A 251 -14.11 -0.97 -15.91
CA SER A 251 -13.44 -0.23 -14.84
C SER A 251 -11.92 -0.20 -15.04
N LEU A 252 -11.32 -1.28 -15.53
CA LEU A 252 -9.88 -1.30 -15.87
C LEU A 252 -9.53 -0.28 -16.96
N LYS A 253 -10.40 -0.08 -17.96
CA LYS A 253 -10.20 0.97 -18.99
C LYS A 253 -10.21 2.39 -18.40
N LEU A 254 -10.91 2.61 -17.29
CA LEU A 254 -10.83 3.88 -16.56
C LEU A 254 -9.47 4.01 -15.86
N LEU A 255 -8.96 2.91 -15.28
CA LEU A 255 -7.63 2.90 -14.65
C LEU A 255 -6.49 3.07 -15.65
N ASP A 256 -6.62 2.55 -16.87
CA ASP A 256 -5.64 2.75 -17.94
C ASP A 256 -5.42 4.24 -18.22
N LYS A 257 -6.51 5.01 -18.35
CA LYS A 257 -6.44 6.46 -18.56
C LYS A 257 -5.77 7.19 -17.40
N VAL A 258 -6.03 6.74 -16.16
CA VAL A 258 -5.36 7.30 -14.97
C VAL A 258 -3.87 7.00 -14.99
N ALA A 259 -3.50 5.77 -15.34
CA ALA A 259 -2.11 5.35 -15.43
C ALA A 259 -1.35 6.07 -16.56
N GLU A 260 -1.96 6.25 -17.72
CA GLU A 260 -1.39 6.99 -18.87
C GLU A 260 -1.16 8.47 -18.56
N ALA A 261 -1.96 9.06 -17.66
CA ALA A 261 -1.74 10.41 -17.15
C ALA A 261 -0.46 10.49 -16.27
N GLY A 262 -0.07 9.39 -15.65
CA GLY A 262 1.15 9.25 -14.85
C GLY A 262 0.97 9.53 -13.36
N VAL A 263 2.10 9.60 -12.66
CA VAL A 263 2.20 9.87 -11.22
C VAL A 263 2.79 11.24 -10.93
N VAL A 264 2.46 11.79 -9.78
CA VAL A 264 3.22 12.84 -9.10
C VAL A 264 4.24 12.12 -8.21
N PRO A 265 5.54 12.07 -8.58
CA PRO A 265 6.54 11.27 -7.90
C PRO A 265 6.65 11.59 -6.41
N GLN A 266 6.68 10.56 -5.57
CA GLN A 266 6.88 10.68 -4.12
C GLN A 266 7.91 9.67 -3.61
N ASN A 267 7.92 8.45 -4.17
CA ASN A 267 8.81 7.35 -3.78
C ASN A 267 9.63 6.86 -4.98
N GLY A 268 10.23 7.80 -5.71
CA GLY A 268 10.91 7.55 -6.98
C GLY A 268 10.05 7.93 -8.19
N PRO A 269 10.62 7.85 -9.41
CA PRO A 269 10.00 8.40 -10.61
C PRO A 269 8.68 7.73 -10.99
N THR A 270 8.51 6.45 -10.64
CA THR A 270 7.38 5.61 -11.04
C THR A 270 6.37 5.35 -9.92
N ASP A 271 6.50 6.00 -8.76
CA ASP A 271 5.68 5.75 -7.57
C ASP A 271 5.28 7.06 -6.88
N GLY A 272 3.98 7.31 -6.81
CA GLY A 272 3.44 8.44 -6.07
C GLY A 272 1.94 8.58 -6.25
N ALA A 273 1.41 9.79 -6.03
CA ALA A 273 -0.02 10.03 -6.20
C ALA A 273 -0.41 10.02 -7.70
N PRO A 274 -1.61 9.56 -8.08
CA PRO A 274 -2.08 9.71 -9.45
C PRO A 274 -2.13 11.19 -9.88
N VAL A 275 -1.64 11.52 -11.09
CA VAL A 275 -1.83 12.87 -11.67
C VAL A 275 -3.32 13.18 -11.84
N THR A 276 -4.09 12.18 -12.31
CA THR A 276 -5.56 12.25 -12.33
C THR A 276 -6.10 11.68 -11.02
N PRO A 277 -6.60 12.50 -10.07
CA PRO A 277 -6.99 12.01 -8.76
C PRO A 277 -8.19 11.05 -8.84
N VAL A 278 -8.08 9.92 -8.14
CA VAL A 278 -9.16 8.94 -8.00
C VAL A 278 -9.73 9.04 -6.59
N ASN A 279 -10.86 9.73 -6.46
CA ASN A 279 -11.55 9.94 -5.20
C ASN A 279 -12.77 9.01 -5.13
N ILE A 280 -12.85 8.17 -4.10
CA ILE A 280 -14.01 7.33 -3.80
C ILE A 280 -15.03 8.23 -3.11
N LYS A 281 -16.12 8.55 -3.82
CA LYS A 281 -17.24 9.32 -3.28
C LYS A 281 -18.05 8.45 -2.34
N THR A 282 -18.46 7.28 -2.81
CA THR A 282 -19.19 6.28 -2.02
C THR A 282 -18.79 4.87 -2.40
N ALA A 283 -18.80 3.95 -1.43
CA ALA A 283 -18.69 2.52 -1.66
C ALA A 283 -20.00 1.81 -1.28
N THR A 284 -20.54 0.97 -2.16
CA THR A 284 -21.79 0.24 -1.92
C THR A 284 -21.68 -1.22 -2.33
N ALA A 285 -22.09 -2.14 -1.45
CA ALA A 285 -22.29 -3.54 -1.81
C ALA A 285 -23.68 -3.73 -2.43
N ALA A 286 -23.79 -4.58 -3.46
CA ALA A 286 -25.09 -5.01 -3.96
C ALA A 286 -25.82 -5.80 -2.86
N ALA A 287 -27.11 -5.54 -2.72
CA ALA A 287 -28.00 -6.27 -1.82
C ALA A 287 -28.25 -7.70 -2.29
#